data_AF-A0A2C9K1J6-F1
#
_entry.id   AF-A0A2C9K1J6-F1
#
_cell.length_a   1.000
_cell.length_b   1.000
_cell.length_c   1.000
_cell.angle_alpha   90.00
_cell.angle_beta   90.00
_cell.angle_gamma   90.00
#
_symmetry.space_group_name_H-M   'P 1'
#
loop_
_entity.id
_entity.type
_entity.pdbx_description
1 polymer ?
#
loop_
_entity_poly.entity_id
_entity_poly.type
_entity_poly.pdbx_seq_one_letter_code
_entity_poly.pdbx_strand_id
1 'polypeptide(L)'
;MFIIPFSMGPLGSPMSKIGIQLTDSAYVVASMRIMTRMGTNILQALKDDNFVKCLHSVGRPLPLTSPLHNNWPCYPKMTLVAHLPERNEICSFGSGYGGNSLLGKKCFALRIGSILGHREGWLAEHMLILGIENKTTGVKKYIAAAFPSACGKTNLAMMTPTLSNYKITCVGDDIAWMRFDDQGRLRAINPEAGFFGVAPGTSMKTNPIAMQTIKANTIFTNVAETSDGGVFWEGLEKEIEQGVKIKSWLGDEDWKKEESDRPAAHANSRFCTPAEQCPIMDPAWEDPQGVPIDAIIFGGRRPTGVPLVYESFNWQHGVFIGASMRSESTAAAEHVGRFEHFIFKKKI
;
A
#
# COMPACT_ATOMS: atom_id res chain seq x y z
N MET A 1 12.90 -23.02 -0.85
CA MET A 1 11.80 -22.39 -0.09
C MET A 1 12.41 -21.44 0.93
N PHE A 2 11.93 -20.21 0.99
CA PHE A 2 12.31 -19.21 1.99
C PHE A 2 11.28 -19.18 3.12
N ILE A 3 11.75 -18.91 4.34
CA ILE A 3 10.92 -18.73 5.53
C ILE A 3 11.09 -17.27 5.99
N ILE A 4 9.99 -16.53 5.99
CA ILE A 4 9.97 -15.09 6.27
C ILE A 4 9.19 -14.85 7.57
N PRO A 5 9.86 -14.75 8.73
CA PRO A 5 9.23 -14.25 9.94
C PRO A 5 9.06 -12.74 9.86
N PHE A 6 7.83 -12.24 10.02
CA PHE A 6 7.53 -10.81 9.95
C PHE A 6 6.50 -10.34 10.99
N SER A 7 6.63 -9.09 11.40
CA SER A 7 5.63 -8.38 12.22
C SER A 7 4.88 -7.35 11.38
N MET A 8 3.56 -7.36 11.52
CA MET A 8 2.68 -6.28 11.11
C MET A 8 2.50 -5.35 12.32
N GLY A 9 3.01 -4.12 12.19
CA GLY A 9 3.10 -3.12 13.25
C GLY A 9 4.44 -3.13 13.99
N PRO A 10 4.72 -2.07 14.78
CA PRO A 10 5.95 -1.95 15.57
C PRO A 10 6.12 -3.12 16.54
N LEU A 11 7.33 -3.66 16.67
CA LEU A 11 7.58 -4.76 17.58
C LEU A 11 7.28 -4.33 19.02
N GLY A 12 6.48 -5.12 19.75
CA GLY A 12 6.04 -4.79 21.11
C GLY A 12 4.79 -3.91 21.22
N SER A 13 4.22 -3.45 20.09
CA SER A 13 2.89 -2.84 20.13
C SER A 13 1.83 -3.87 20.53
N PRO A 14 0.86 -3.53 21.41
CA PRO A 14 -0.26 -4.40 21.73
C PRO A 14 -1.21 -4.64 20.53
N MET A 15 -1.09 -3.84 19.47
CA MET A 15 -1.85 -4.02 18.22
C MET A 15 -1.09 -4.85 17.18
N SER A 16 0.21 -5.11 17.37
CA SER A 16 1.00 -5.85 16.39
C SER A 16 0.61 -7.32 16.33
N LYS A 17 0.76 -7.91 15.14
CA LYS A 17 0.53 -9.33 14.92
C LYS A 17 1.67 -9.91 14.08
N ILE A 18 2.08 -11.13 14.41
CA ILE A 18 3.17 -11.82 13.74
C ILE A 18 2.62 -12.79 12.68
N GLY A 19 3.32 -12.90 11.56
CA GLY A 19 3.09 -13.91 10.55
C GLY A 19 4.38 -14.59 10.11
N ILE A 20 4.25 -15.81 9.60
CA ILE A 20 5.34 -16.55 8.97
C ILE A 20 4.94 -16.82 7.52
N GLN A 21 5.69 -16.24 6.57
CA GLN A 21 5.47 -16.47 5.15
C GLN A 21 6.48 -17.45 4.56
N LEU A 22 5.97 -18.53 3.99
CA LEU A 22 6.70 -19.46 3.14
C LEU A 22 6.56 -19.04 1.68
N THR A 23 7.67 -18.95 0.96
CA THR A 23 7.65 -18.58 -0.47
C THR A 23 8.77 -19.26 -1.25
N ASP A 24 8.56 -19.49 -2.53
CA ASP A 24 9.57 -19.90 -3.50
C ASP A 24 10.17 -18.73 -4.30
N SER A 25 9.77 -17.49 -4.02
CA SER A 25 10.19 -16.29 -4.76
C SER A 25 11.11 -15.36 -3.96
N ALA A 26 12.30 -15.10 -4.49
CA ALA A 26 13.25 -14.14 -3.92
C ALA A 26 12.76 -12.68 -4.03
N TYR A 27 12.01 -12.33 -5.09
CA TYR A 27 11.36 -11.02 -5.22
C TYR A 27 10.41 -10.75 -4.04
N VAL A 28 9.65 -11.77 -3.64
CA VAL A 28 8.75 -11.68 -2.48
C VAL A 28 9.53 -11.49 -1.19
N VAL A 29 10.65 -12.18 -0.99
CA VAL A 29 11.51 -12.00 0.20
C VAL A 29 12.01 -10.56 0.29
N ALA A 30 12.58 -10.03 -0.79
CA ALA A 30 13.11 -8.67 -0.83
C ALA A 30 12.02 -7.61 -0.58
N SER A 31 10.85 -7.78 -1.20
CA SER A 31 9.72 -6.88 -1.03
C SER A 31 9.10 -6.96 0.36
N MET A 32 8.98 -8.15 0.95
CA MET A 32 8.51 -8.32 2.33
C MET A 32 9.46 -7.68 3.34
N ARG A 33 10.78 -7.72 3.09
CA ARG A 33 11.78 -7.02 3.91
C ARG A 33 11.57 -5.50 3.93
N ILE A 34 11.08 -4.91 2.84
CA ILE A 34 10.75 -3.49 2.77
C ILE A 34 9.40 -3.22 3.44
N MET A 35 8.38 -4.04 3.14
CA MET A 35 7.00 -3.76 3.52
C MET A 35 6.63 -4.17 4.95
N THR A 36 7.46 -4.97 5.61
CA THR A 36 7.21 -5.49 6.96
C THR A 36 8.47 -5.43 7.82
N ARG A 37 8.34 -5.51 9.14
CA ARG A 37 9.51 -5.75 10.00
C ARG A 37 9.86 -7.24 9.92
N MET A 38 10.95 -7.57 9.24
CA MET A 38 11.35 -8.94 8.95
C MET A 38 12.67 -9.29 9.66
N GLY A 39 12.74 -10.45 10.32
CA GLY A 39 14.01 -10.94 10.86
C GLY A 39 13.91 -11.90 12.05
N THR A 40 15.08 -12.28 12.56
CA THR A 40 15.22 -13.21 13.71
C THR A 40 14.63 -12.64 15.00
N ASN A 41 14.68 -11.32 15.18
CA ASN A 41 14.03 -10.65 16.31
C ASN A 41 12.50 -10.91 16.36
N ILE A 42 11.86 -11.16 15.21
CA ILE A 42 10.45 -11.53 15.16
C ILE A 42 10.23 -12.94 15.72
N LEU A 43 11.12 -13.90 15.41
CA LEU A 43 11.05 -15.24 15.99
C LEU A 43 11.25 -15.21 17.52
N GLN A 44 12.16 -14.37 18.00
CA GLN A 44 12.38 -14.16 19.43
C GLN A 44 11.16 -13.55 20.14
N ALA A 45 10.46 -12.63 19.46
CA ALA A 45 9.23 -12.04 19.97
C ALA A 45 8.05 -13.03 19.94
N LEU A 46 7.97 -13.88 18.91
CA LEU A 46 6.90 -14.87 18.73
C LEU A 46 6.88 -15.93 19.84
N LYS A 47 8.05 -16.48 20.21
CA LYS A 47 8.16 -17.61 21.14
C LYS A 47 7.21 -18.74 20.74
N ASP A 48 6.30 -19.15 21.64
CA ASP A 48 5.30 -20.20 21.42
C ASP A 48 3.89 -19.64 21.13
N ASP A 49 3.77 -18.34 20.85
CA ASP A 49 2.48 -17.70 20.56
C ASP A 49 1.97 -18.04 19.15
N ASN A 50 0.68 -17.79 18.92
CA ASN A 50 0.07 -17.98 17.62
C ASN A 50 0.53 -16.94 16.60
N PHE A 51 0.58 -17.34 15.34
CA PHE A 51 0.92 -16.48 14.22
C PHE A 51 0.03 -16.77 13.02
N VAL A 52 -0.02 -15.83 12.07
CA VAL A 52 -0.70 -16.07 10.79
C VAL A 52 0.21 -16.85 9.85
N LYS A 53 -0.27 -18.00 9.41
CA LYS A 53 0.42 -18.90 8.49
C LYS A 53 0.19 -18.42 7.06
N CYS A 54 1.26 -18.04 6.39
CA CYS A 54 1.21 -17.51 5.02
C CYS A 54 1.95 -18.46 4.08
N LEU A 55 1.23 -19.16 3.20
CA LEU A 55 1.82 -20.03 2.18
C LEU A 55 1.72 -19.36 0.82
N HIS A 56 2.84 -19.19 0.13
CA HIS A 56 2.91 -18.64 -1.21
C HIS A 56 3.74 -19.53 -2.15
N SER A 57 3.28 -19.71 -3.39
CA SER A 57 4.09 -20.25 -4.49
C SER A 57 3.78 -19.55 -5.80
N VAL A 58 4.80 -19.30 -6.61
CA VAL A 58 4.62 -18.83 -8.00
C VAL A 58 4.05 -19.90 -8.94
N GLY A 59 4.01 -21.16 -8.49
CA GLY A 59 3.36 -22.26 -9.20
C GLY A 59 4.12 -22.77 -10.43
N ARG A 60 5.44 -22.62 -10.46
CA ARG A 60 6.31 -23.02 -11.58
C ARG A 60 7.42 -23.96 -11.10
N PRO A 61 7.10 -25.23 -10.78
CA PRO A 61 8.11 -26.19 -10.38
C PRO A 61 9.13 -26.45 -11.50
N LEU A 62 10.33 -26.87 -11.09
CA LEU A 62 11.38 -27.30 -12.02
C LEU A 62 11.34 -28.83 -12.19
N PRO A 63 11.69 -29.36 -13.38
CA PRO A 63 11.98 -28.63 -14.61
C PRO A 63 10.72 -27.95 -15.18
N LEU A 64 10.90 -26.82 -15.87
CA LEU A 64 9.78 -26.04 -16.41
C LEU A 64 9.06 -26.80 -17.53
N THR A 65 7.73 -26.83 -17.48
CA THR A 65 6.86 -27.43 -18.53
C THR A 65 6.44 -26.43 -19.61
N SER A 66 6.77 -25.15 -19.44
CA SER A 66 6.54 -24.07 -20.41
C SER A 66 7.55 -22.94 -20.22
N PRO A 67 7.81 -22.11 -21.24
CA PRO A 67 8.71 -20.95 -21.13
C PRO A 67 8.23 -19.94 -20.08
N LEU A 68 9.18 -19.20 -19.49
CA LEU A 68 8.87 -18.00 -18.71
C LEU A 68 8.74 -16.80 -19.65
N HIS A 69 7.85 -15.86 -19.34
CA HIS A 69 7.83 -14.56 -19.98
C HIS A 69 8.64 -13.58 -19.14
N ASN A 70 9.63 -12.89 -19.73
CA ASN A 70 10.49 -11.91 -19.06
C ASN A 70 11.15 -12.42 -17.75
N ASN A 71 11.55 -13.70 -17.72
CA ASN A 71 12.10 -14.37 -16.53
C ASN A 71 11.19 -14.28 -15.29
N TRP A 72 9.89 -14.05 -15.46
CA TRP A 72 8.93 -13.94 -14.38
C TRP A 72 8.16 -15.25 -14.19
N PRO A 73 8.44 -16.05 -13.16
CA PRO A 73 7.66 -17.25 -12.88
C PRO A 73 6.27 -16.88 -12.37
N CYS A 74 5.24 -17.33 -13.08
CA CYS A 74 3.84 -17.26 -12.66
C CYS A 74 3.02 -18.37 -13.33
N TYR A 75 1.85 -18.66 -12.76
CA TYR A 75 0.86 -19.57 -13.33
C TYR A 75 -0.53 -18.91 -13.37
N PRO A 76 -0.78 -18.01 -14.34
CA PRO A 76 -2.01 -17.20 -14.38
C PRO A 76 -3.30 -18.03 -14.37
N LYS A 77 -3.35 -19.13 -15.13
CA LYS A 77 -4.54 -20.00 -15.24
C LYS A 77 -4.95 -20.66 -13.91
N MET A 78 -4.02 -20.81 -12.97
CA MET A 78 -4.26 -21.44 -11.66
C MET A 78 -4.14 -20.44 -10.51
N THR A 79 -4.13 -19.13 -10.80
CA THR A 79 -3.95 -18.12 -9.76
C THR A 79 -5.11 -18.18 -8.77
N LEU A 80 -4.79 -18.37 -7.49
CA LEU A 80 -5.76 -18.45 -6.41
C LEU A 80 -5.17 -17.79 -5.16
N VAL A 81 -5.93 -16.89 -4.52
CA VAL A 81 -5.55 -16.23 -3.26
C VAL A 81 -6.63 -16.49 -2.22
N ALA A 82 -6.45 -17.54 -1.42
CA ALA A 82 -7.39 -18.02 -0.43
C ALA A 82 -7.06 -17.51 0.98
N HIS A 83 -8.11 -17.30 1.79
CA HIS A 83 -8.02 -16.82 3.17
C HIS A 83 -8.89 -17.73 4.04
N LEU A 84 -8.31 -18.35 5.06
CA LEU A 84 -8.97 -19.28 5.97
C LEU A 84 -8.88 -18.71 7.39
N PRO A 85 -9.76 -17.77 7.75
CA PRO A 85 -9.68 -17.05 9.02
C PRO A 85 -9.78 -17.95 10.25
N GLU A 86 -10.53 -19.06 10.17
CA GLU A 86 -10.64 -20.01 11.29
C GLU A 86 -9.35 -20.78 11.58
N ARG A 87 -8.39 -20.74 10.67
CA ARG A 87 -7.09 -21.40 10.83
C ARG A 87 -5.93 -20.41 10.88
N ASN A 88 -6.22 -19.10 10.82
CA ASN A 88 -5.22 -18.05 10.62
C ASN A 88 -4.29 -18.36 9.43
N GLU A 89 -4.88 -18.87 8.33
CA GLU A 89 -4.15 -19.34 7.15
C GLU A 89 -4.44 -18.46 5.93
N ILE A 90 -3.38 -18.16 5.19
CA ILE A 90 -3.43 -17.50 3.88
C ILE A 90 -2.68 -18.41 2.91
N CYS A 91 -3.32 -18.79 1.82
CA CYS A 91 -2.72 -19.63 0.78
C CYS A 91 -2.83 -18.92 -0.57
N SER A 92 -1.68 -18.61 -1.18
CA SER A 92 -1.61 -17.94 -2.47
C SER A 92 -0.78 -18.75 -3.46
N PHE A 93 -1.32 -18.96 -4.65
CA PHE A 93 -0.70 -19.74 -5.70
C PHE A 93 -0.76 -19.00 -7.04
N GLY A 94 0.30 -19.12 -7.84
CA GLY A 94 0.32 -18.75 -9.26
C GLY A 94 0.65 -17.29 -9.57
N SER A 95 0.74 -16.39 -8.59
CA SER A 95 1.03 -14.96 -8.84
C SER A 95 2.14 -14.42 -7.94
N GLY A 96 3.23 -13.94 -8.56
CA GLY A 96 4.31 -13.24 -7.85
C GLY A 96 4.06 -11.75 -7.58
N TYR A 97 2.94 -11.19 -8.04
CA TYR A 97 2.71 -9.74 -8.02
C TYR A 97 2.12 -9.23 -6.69
N GLY A 98 2.82 -8.27 -6.07
CA GLY A 98 2.31 -7.36 -5.05
C GLY A 98 1.26 -7.95 -4.10
N GLY A 99 0.01 -7.47 -4.20
CA GLY A 99 -1.08 -7.84 -3.29
C GLY A 99 -1.45 -9.33 -3.25
N ASN A 100 -1.00 -10.12 -4.22
CA ASN A 100 -1.20 -11.58 -4.24
C ASN A 100 -0.05 -12.34 -3.57
N SER A 101 1.15 -11.74 -3.48
CA SER A 101 2.37 -12.43 -3.04
C SER A 101 2.97 -11.84 -1.76
N LEU A 102 2.77 -10.56 -1.48
CA LEU A 102 3.14 -9.90 -0.22
C LEU A 102 2.01 -10.14 0.80
N LEU A 103 2.00 -11.34 1.40
CA LEU A 103 0.84 -11.83 2.14
C LEU A 103 0.56 -11.02 3.42
N GLY A 104 1.58 -10.35 3.99
CA GLY A 104 1.40 -9.38 5.07
C GLY A 104 0.52 -8.19 4.70
N LYS A 105 0.53 -7.75 3.43
CA LYS A 105 -0.12 -6.50 2.99
C LYS A 105 -1.65 -6.63 2.92
N LYS A 106 -2.21 -7.06 1.79
CA LYS A 106 -3.68 -7.05 1.59
C LYS A 106 -4.36 -8.27 2.18
N CYS A 107 -3.68 -9.41 2.21
CA CYS A 107 -4.25 -10.68 2.65
C CYS A 107 -4.32 -10.73 4.18
N PHE A 108 -3.21 -10.46 4.86
CA PHE A 108 -3.18 -10.37 6.30
C PHE A 108 -3.76 -9.04 6.77
N ALA A 109 -3.10 -7.91 6.52
CA ALA A 109 -3.43 -6.68 7.25
C ALA A 109 -4.81 -6.08 6.96
N LEU A 110 -5.52 -6.56 5.94
CA LEU A 110 -6.93 -6.22 5.72
C LEU A 110 -7.87 -7.42 5.87
N ARG A 111 -7.70 -8.53 5.12
CA ARG A 111 -8.73 -9.58 5.10
C ARG A 111 -8.74 -10.42 6.38
N ILE A 112 -7.60 -10.96 6.80
CA ILE A 112 -7.51 -11.65 8.09
C ILE A 112 -7.61 -10.63 9.23
N GLY A 113 -6.93 -9.48 9.08
CA GLY A 113 -6.91 -8.39 10.05
C GLY A 113 -8.31 -7.89 10.43
N SER A 114 -9.22 -7.70 9.46
CA SER A 114 -10.57 -7.22 9.78
C SER A 114 -11.40 -8.24 10.55
N ILE A 115 -11.20 -9.54 10.29
CA ILE A 115 -11.87 -10.61 11.02
C ILE A 115 -11.32 -10.72 12.44
N LEU A 116 -10.00 -10.61 12.61
CA LEU A 116 -9.39 -10.55 13.94
C LEU A 116 -9.84 -9.29 14.69
N GLY A 117 -9.86 -8.14 14.02
CA GLY A 117 -10.38 -6.89 14.56
C GLY A 117 -11.81 -7.01 15.06
N HIS A 118 -12.70 -7.57 14.24
CA HIS A 118 -14.08 -7.82 14.65
C HIS A 118 -14.17 -8.72 15.89
N ARG A 119 -13.35 -9.78 15.98
CA ARG A 119 -13.34 -10.72 17.12
C ARG A 119 -12.78 -10.10 18.40
N GLU A 120 -11.79 -9.24 18.26
CA GLU A 120 -10.98 -8.71 19.38
C GLU A 120 -11.34 -7.25 19.75
N GLY A 121 -12.29 -6.62 19.04
CA GLY A 121 -12.78 -5.27 19.32
C GLY A 121 -11.90 -4.14 18.79
N TRP A 122 -11.31 -4.30 17.60
CA TRP A 122 -10.52 -3.28 16.90
C TRP A 122 -10.83 -3.26 15.39
N LEU A 123 -10.28 -2.29 14.65
CA LEU A 123 -10.60 -2.03 13.24
C LEU A 123 -9.35 -2.22 12.37
N ALA A 124 -9.48 -2.93 11.25
CA ALA A 124 -8.42 -3.08 10.25
C ALA A 124 -8.88 -2.49 8.93
N GLU A 125 -8.40 -1.29 8.61
CA GLU A 125 -9.00 -0.46 7.57
C GLU A 125 -8.06 -0.10 6.44
N HIS A 126 -8.62 0.06 5.25
CA HIS A 126 -7.91 0.52 4.05
C HIS A 126 -7.76 2.04 4.05
N MET A 127 -7.04 2.55 5.05
CA MET A 127 -6.87 3.97 5.35
C MET A 127 -5.40 4.37 5.38
N LEU A 128 -5.10 5.57 4.88
CA LEU A 128 -3.88 6.27 5.27
C LEU A 128 -4.02 6.82 6.70
N ILE A 129 -2.90 7.15 7.32
CA ILE A 129 -2.80 7.90 8.57
C ILE A 129 -1.81 9.05 8.36
N LEU A 130 -2.23 10.28 8.66
CA LEU A 130 -1.36 11.46 8.63
C LEU A 130 -1.52 12.31 9.89
N GLY A 131 -0.46 13.04 10.24
CA GLY A 131 -0.49 14.14 11.17
C GLY A 131 -0.61 15.46 10.42
N ILE A 132 -1.49 16.36 10.88
CA ILE A 132 -1.58 17.74 10.42
C ILE A 132 -1.31 18.67 11.60
N GLU A 133 -0.33 19.54 11.45
CA GLU A 133 0.10 20.49 12.47
C GLU A 133 -0.12 21.92 11.97
N ASN A 134 -0.81 22.72 12.77
CA ASN A 134 -0.90 24.16 12.58
C ASN A 134 0.33 24.82 13.24
N LYS A 135 1.28 25.28 12.44
CA LYS A 135 2.55 25.87 12.89
C LYS A 135 2.39 27.16 13.69
N THR A 136 1.28 27.88 13.54
CA THR A 136 1.01 29.11 14.30
C THR A 136 0.58 28.81 15.73
N THR A 137 -0.21 27.75 15.92
CA THR A 137 -0.76 27.37 17.24
C THR A 137 0.00 26.23 17.92
N GLY A 138 0.80 25.47 17.18
CA GLY A 138 1.44 24.23 17.63
C GLY A 138 0.48 23.04 17.74
N VAL A 139 -0.81 23.21 17.43
CA VAL A 139 -1.80 22.14 17.54
C VAL A 139 -1.61 21.12 16.42
N LYS A 140 -1.40 19.87 16.80
CA LYS A 140 -1.32 18.72 15.90
C LYS A 140 -2.52 17.79 16.10
N LYS A 141 -3.06 17.30 14.98
CA LYS A 141 -4.19 16.37 14.90
C LYS A 141 -3.83 15.22 13.97
N TYR A 142 -4.33 14.02 14.25
CA TYR A 142 -4.15 12.89 13.34
C TYR A 142 -5.46 12.52 12.65
N ILE A 143 -5.34 12.22 11.37
CA ILE A 143 -6.45 11.96 10.47
C ILE A 143 -6.22 10.61 9.80
N ALA A 144 -7.24 9.77 9.79
CA ALA A 144 -7.29 8.61 8.94
C ALA A 144 -8.13 8.91 7.70
N ALA A 145 -7.73 8.45 6.51
CA ALA A 145 -8.54 8.63 5.31
C ALA A 145 -8.59 7.36 4.48
N ALA A 146 -9.80 6.85 4.29
CA ALA A 146 -10.04 5.79 3.32
C ALA A 146 -10.22 6.47 1.97
N PHE A 147 -9.54 6.04 0.90
CA PHE A 147 -9.87 6.27 -0.52
C PHE A 147 -9.65 4.96 -1.31
N PRO A 148 -10.41 4.68 -2.41
CA PRO A 148 -10.17 3.47 -3.19
C PRO A 148 -8.76 3.45 -3.77
N SER A 149 -8.33 2.28 -4.25
CA SER A 149 -7.01 2.15 -4.89
C SER A 149 -6.86 3.14 -6.05
N ALA A 150 -5.70 3.81 -6.11
CA ALA A 150 -5.39 4.87 -7.07
C ALA A 150 -6.31 6.12 -6.98
N CYS A 151 -6.93 6.39 -5.84
CA CYS A 151 -7.70 7.62 -5.57
C CYS A 151 -6.97 8.60 -4.63
N GLY A 152 -5.62 8.58 -4.60
CA GLY A 152 -4.83 9.66 -3.98
C GLY A 152 -4.46 9.49 -2.50
N LYS A 153 -4.55 8.29 -1.92
CA LYS A 153 -4.12 8.07 -0.52
C LYS A 153 -2.66 8.46 -0.30
N THR A 154 -1.73 7.91 -1.08
CA THR A 154 -0.30 8.23 -0.97
C THR A 154 -0.01 9.71 -1.17
N ASN A 155 -0.68 10.38 -2.13
CA ASN A 155 -0.53 11.83 -2.32
C ASN A 155 -1.01 12.64 -1.11
N LEU A 156 -2.12 12.25 -0.47
CA LEU A 156 -2.62 12.94 0.72
C LEU A 156 -1.75 12.67 1.94
N ALA A 157 -1.33 11.42 2.16
CA ALA A 157 -0.48 11.02 3.28
C ALA A 157 0.90 11.71 3.24
N MET A 158 1.40 12.02 2.04
CA MET A 158 2.69 12.63 1.78
C MET A 158 2.59 14.06 1.22
N MET A 159 1.47 14.74 1.48
CA MET A 159 1.18 16.04 0.89
C MET A 159 2.21 17.09 1.30
N THR A 160 2.64 17.91 0.34
CA THR A 160 3.27 19.20 0.62
C THR A 160 2.19 20.28 0.66
N PRO A 161 1.85 20.84 1.83
CA PRO A 161 0.77 21.82 1.93
C PRO A 161 1.10 23.09 1.16
N THR A 162 0.14 23.59 0.38
CA THR A 162 0.24 24.93 -0.24
C THR A 162 -0.01 26.04 0.78
N LEU A 163 -0.69 25.73 1.89
CA LEU A 163 -0.89 26.63 3.02
C LEU A 163 0.35 26.61 3.92
N SER A 164 1.07 27.73 3.97
CA SER A 164 2.37 27.85 4.64
C SER A 164 2.32 27.66 6.16
N ASN A 165 1.16 27.84 6.79
CA ASN A 165 0.94 27.65 8.22
C ASN A 165 0.67 26.18 8.61
N TYR A 166 0.54 25.26 7.65
CA TYR A 166 0.34 23.83 7.93
C TYR A 166 1.57 23.00 7.59
N LYS A 167 1.81 21.97 8.40
CA LYS A 167 2.77 20.90 8.17
C LYS A 167 2.02 19.57 8.16
N ILE A 168 2.37 18.70 7.21
CA ILE A 168 1.87 17.33 7.14
C ILE A 168 3.01 16.39 7.46
N THR A 169 2.70 15.32 8.19
CA THR A 169 3.59 14.20 8.49
C THR A 169 2.90 12.88 8.18
N CYS A 170 3.64 11.92 7.64
CA CYS A 170 3.11 10.62 7.21
C CYS A 170 3.29 9.57 8.31
N VAL A 171 2.22 8.88 8.71
CA VAL A 171 2.31 7.68 9.56
C VAL A 171 2.20 6.42 8.70
N GLY A 172 1.28 6.41 7.74
CA GLY A 172 1.11 5.33 6.75
C GLY A 172 0.20 5.76 5.61
N ASP A 173 0.30 5.10 4.46
CA ASP A 173 -0.40 5.54 3.24
C ASP A 173 -1.54 4.62 2.77
N ASP A 174 -1.72 3.46 3.40
CA ASP A 174 -2.58 2.42 2.83
C ASP A 174 -3.38 1.61 3.86
N ILE A 175 -2.81 1.25 5.01
CA ILE A 175 -3.47 0.43 6.02
C ILE A 175 -3.40 1.09 7.40
N ALA A 176 -4.51 1.05 8.13
CA ALA A 176 -4.61 1.50 9.51
C ALA A 176 -5.20 0.39 10.38
N TRP A 177 -4.53 0.04 11.48
CA TRP A 177 -5.12 -0.76 12.55
C TRP A 177 -5.46 0.15 13.71
N MET A 178 -6.72 0.15 14.15
CA MET A 178 -7.23 1.13 15.09
C MET A 178 -7.99 0.50 16.25
N ARG A 179 -7.75 0.97 17.46
CA ARG A 179 -8.41 0.48 18.69
C ARG A 179 -8.65 1.62 19.65
N PHE A 180 -9.79 1.61 20.35
CA PHE A 180 -10.01 2.53 21.46
C PHE A 180 -9.11 2.16 22.63
N ASP A 181 -8.38 3.13 23.17
CA ASP A 181 -7.60 2.97 24.41
C ASP A 181 -8.50 3.09 25.65
N ASP A 182 -7.91 2.88 26.83
CA ASP A 182 -8.62 2.95 28.12
C ASP A 182 -9.18 4.36 28.44
N GLN A 183 -8.76 5.38 27.70
CA GLN A 183 -9.25 6.76 27.80
C GLN A 183 -10.33 7.07 26.74
N GLY A 184 -10.76 6.07 25.97
CA GLY A 184 -11.76 6.22 24.91
C GLY A 184 -11.25 6.95 23.66
N ARG A 185 -9.94 7.10 23.48
CA ARG A 185 -9.35 7.66 22.26
C ARG A 185 -9.10 6.56 21.25
N LEU A 186 -9.52 6.77 20.01
CA LEU A 186 -9.19 5.87 18.91
C LEU A 186 -7.71 6.01 18.56
N ARG A 187 -6.89 5.01 18.90
CA ARG A 187 -5.48 4.92 18.53
C ARG A 187 -5.32 4.20 17.22
N ALA A 188 -4.36 4.62 16.40
CA ALA A 188 -4.03 3.97 15.14
C ALA A 188 -2.54 3.70 14.98
N ILE A 189 -2.20 2.53 14.46
CA ILE A 189 -0.86 2.23 13.95
C ILE A 189 -0.91 1.97 12.45
N ASN A 190 0.20 2.26 11.77
CA ASN A 190 0.48 1.72 10.45
C ASN A 190 1.13 0.34 10.62
N PRO A 191 0.48 -0.76 10.21
CA PRO A 191 1.07 -2.08 10.32
C PRO A 191 2.23 -2.32 9.33
N GLU A 192 2.38 -1.50 8.28
CA GLU A 192 3.40 -1.65 7.25
C GLU A 192 4.71 -0.92 7.62
N ALA A 193 5.84 -1.36 7.04
CA ALA A 193 7.17 -0.77 7.22
C ALA A 193 7.69 -0.03 5.97
N GLY A 194 6.88 -0.01 4.91
CA GLY A 194 7.24 0.56 3.61
C GLY A 194 6.01 1.03 2.83
N PHE A 195 6.28 1.64 1.69
CA PHE A 195 5.25 2.10 0.75
C PHE A 195 5.29 1.26 -0.53
N PHE A 196 4.14 0.73 -0.92
CA PHE A 196 3.95 0.00 -2.19
C PHE A 196 3.08 0.84 -3.14
N GLY A 197 3.61 2.00 -3.51
CA GLY A 197 2.87 3.06 -4.20
C GLY A 197 2.74 2.81 -5.71
N VAL A 198 1.69 3.37 -6.31
CA VAL A 198 1.50 3.42 -7.77
C VAL A 198 2.50 4.41 -8.34
N ALA A 199 3.32 3.99 -9.32
CA ALA A 199 4.32 4.87 -9.92
C ALA A 199 3.69 5.90 -10.88
N PRO A 200 2.86 5.53 -11.88
CA PRO A 200 2.34 6.45 -12.88
C PRO A 200 1.57 7.62 -12.26
N GLY A 201 1.86 8.84 -12.73
CA GLY A 201 1.33 10.08 -12.18
C GLY A 201 2.09 10.65 -10.98
N THR A 202 3.08 9.95 -10.42
CA THR A 202 4.02 10.49 -9.41
C THR A 202 5.07 11.35 -10.11
N SER A 203 5.28 12.58 -9.64
CA SER A 203 6.27 13.50 -10.20
C SER A 203 6.68 14.53 -9.15
N MET A 204 7.70 15.34 -9.43
CA MET A 204 8.08 16.46 -8.55
C MET A 204 6.95 17.48 -8.39
N LYS A 205 5.99 17.52 -9.32
CA LYS A 205 4.79 18.36 -9.22
C LYS A 205 3.69 17.74 -8.35
N THR A 206 3.43 16.44 -8.48
CA THR A 206 2.26 15.80 -7.84
C THR A 206 2.58 15.21 -6.46
N ASN A 207 3.80 14.73 -6.26
CA ASN A 207 4.26 14.19 -4.99
C ASN A 207 5.80 14.25 -4.88
N PRO A 208 6.39 15.44 -4.63
CA PRO A 208 7.84 15.58 -4.49
C PRO A 208 8.41 14.77 -3.32
N ILE A 209 7.61 14.51 -2.28
CA ILE A 209 7.99 13.68 -1.14
C ILE A 209 8.23 12.24 -1.57
N ALA A 210 7.31 11.65 -2.34
CA ALA A 210 7.50 10.30 -2.89
C ALA A 210 8.72 10.25 -3.81
N MET A 211 8.92 11.26 -4.68
CA MET A 211 10.11 11.34 -5.55
C MET A 211 11.43 11.39 -4.76
N GLN A 212 11.45 12.01 -3.58
CA GLN A 212 12.62 11.99 -2.69
C GLN A 212 12.79 10.64 -1.98
N THR A 213 11.68 10.00 -1.60
CA THR A 213 11.67 8.72 -0.88
C THR A 213 12.21 7.57 -1.73
N ILE A 214 11.90 7.55 -3.03
CA ILE A 214 12.18 6.40 -3.92
C ILE A 214 13.58 6.39 -4.53
N LYS A 215 14.46 7.34 -4.17
CA LYS A 215 15.78 7.52 -4.81
C LYS A 215 16.80 6.43 -4.47
N ALA A 216 16.62 5.75 -3.34
CA ALA A 216 17.53 4.71 -2.88
C ALA A 216 16.73 3.53 -2.32
N ASN A 217 17.36 2.36 -2.26
CA ASN A 217 16.82 1.14 -1.63
C ASN A 217 15.38 0.77 -2.06
N THR A 218 15.01 1.11 -3.30
CA THR A 218 13.65 0.98 -3.81
C THR A 218 13.61 -0.06 -4.93
N ILE A 219 12.64 -0.96 -4.87
CA ILE A 219 12.37 -1.93 -5.94
C ILE A 219 11.24 -1.38 -6.79
N PHE A 220 11.49 -1.20 -8.08
CA PHE A 220 10.47 -0.84 -9.06
C PHE A 220 9.96 -2.09 -9.79
N THR A 221 8.69 -2.07 -10.20
CA THR A 221 8.07 -3.20 -10.92
C THR A 221 7.18 -2.68 -12.04
N ASN A 222 7.46 -3.13 -13.27
CA ASN A 222 6.77 -2.76 -14.51
C ASN A 222 6.79 -1.26 -14.86
N VAL A 223 7.79 -0.52 -14.37
CA VAL A 223 8.11 0.82 -14.89
C VAL A 223 9.01 0.69 -16.13
N ALA A 224 9.16 1.77 -16.88
CA ALA A 224 10.15 1.84 -17.94
C ALA A 224 11.55 2.13 -17.37
N GLU A 225 12.58 1.74 -18.12
CA GLU A 225 14.00 2.00 -17.82
C GLU A 225 14.52 3.06 -18.79
N THR A 226 15.37 3.96 -18.32
CA THR A 226 16.02 4.97 -19.17
C THR A 226 17.47 4.58 -19.47
N SER A 227 18.00 5.01 -20.61
CA SER A 227 19.34 4.60 -21.07
C SER A 227 20.51 5.06 -20.18
N ASP A 228 20.26 6.00 -19.29
CA ASP A 228 21.18 6.50 -18.25
C ASP A 228 21.04 5.75 -16.91
N GLY A 229 20.23 4.69 -16.86
CA GLY A 229 20.04 3.84 -15.67
C GLY A 229 18.97 4.32 -14.70
N GLY A 230 18.13 5.27 -15.11
CA GLY A 230 16.97 5.75 -14.36
C GLY A 230 15.68 4.97 -14.64
N VAL A 231 14.56 5.55 -14.21
CA VAL A 231 13.21 4.99 -14.37
C VAL A 231 12.29 6.00 -15.03
N PHE A 232 11.31 5.52 -15.77
CA PHE A 232 10.30 6.35 -16.43
C PHE A 232 8.89 5.78 -16.27
N TRP A 233 7.92 6.68 -16.24
CA TRP A 233 6.49 6.40 -16.35
C TRP A 233 5.75 7.64 -16.83
N GLU A 234 4.50 7.48 -17.24
CA GLU A 234 3.66 8.56 -17.72
C GLU A 234 3.50 9.65 -16.65
N GLY A 235 3.84 10.90 -17.02
CA GLY A 235 3.87 12.05 -16.12
C GLY A 235 5.29 12.59 -15.85
N LEU A 236 6.35 11.85 -16.21
CA LEU A 236 7.75 12.28 -16.07
C LEU A 236 8.34 12.89 -17.34
N GLU A 237 7.57 13.14 -18.40
CA GLU A 237 8.08 13.61 -19.70
C GLU A 237 8.87 14.91 -19.61
N LYS A 238 8.61 15.74 -18.58
CA LYS A 238 9.33 17.01 -18.34
C LYS A 238 10.55 16.86 -17.43
N GLU A 239 10.77 15.68 -16.87
CA GLU A 239 11.85 15.37 -15.93
C GLU A 239 12.97 14.55 -16.57
N ILE A 240 12.81 14.15 -17.84
CA ILE A 240 13.82 13.42 -18.61
C ILE A 240 14.64 14.38 -19.49
N GLU A 241 15.96 14.18 -19.50
CA GLU A 241 16.88 14.95 -20.34
C GLU A 241 16.72 14.63 -21.84
N GLN A 242 17.04 15.59 -22.70
CA GLN A 242 16.99 15.38 -24.15
C GLN A 242 18.01 14.31 -24.57
N GLY A 243 17.57 13.38 -25.42
CA GLY A 243 18.43 12.31 -25.98
C GLY A 243 18.48 11.03 -25.15
N VAL A 244 17.87 11.01 -23.95
CA VAL A 244 17.71 9.79 -23.15
C VAL A 244 16.67 8.88 -23.82
N LYS A 245 17.05 7.63 -24.07
CA LYS A 245 16.18 6.60 -24.64
C LYS A 245 15.40 5.90 -23.54
N ILE A 246 14.19 5.44 -23.85
CA ILE A 246 13.30 4.78 -22.90
C ILE A 246 13.04 3.35 -23.39
N LYS A 247 13.18 2.38 -22.49
CA LYS A 247 12.79 0.99 -22.71
C LYS A 247 11.50 0.70 -21.94
N SER A 248 10.46 0.27 -22.64
CA SER A 248 9.14 0.02 -22.03
C SER A 248 9.18 -1.18 -21.06
N TRP A 249 8.17 -1.28 -20.19
CA TRP A 249 7.99 -2.41 -19.29
C TRP A 249 7.76 -3.76 -20.00
N LEU A 250 7.38 -3.74 -21.28
CA LEU A 250 7.27 -4.93 -22.14
C LEU A 250 8.59 -5.28 -22.82
N GLY A 251 9.59 -4.39 -22.74
CA GLY A 251 10.89 -4.55 -23.39
C GLY A 251 10.98 -3.88 -24.77
N ASP A 252 10.02 -3.02 -25.13
CA ASP A 252 10.12 -2.24 -26.38
C ASP A 252 11.24 -1.21 -26.24
N GLU A 253 12.29 -1.36 -27.03
CA GLU A 253 13.42 -0.44 -27.07
C GLU A 253 13.04 0.88 -27.77
N ASP A 254 13.66 1.98 -27.38
CA ASP A 254 13.45 3.33 -27.96
C ASP A 254 11.98 3.78 -27.97
N TRP A 255 11.23 3.46 -26.91
CA TRP A 255 9.85 3.91 -26.73
C TRP A 255 9.75 5.44 -26.77
N LYS A 256 8.76 5.94 -27.52
CA LYS A 256 8.40 7.36 -27.57
C LYS A 256 6.90 7.52 -27.50
N LYS A 257 6.46 8.54 -26.77
CA LYS A 257 5.04 8.79 -26.51
C LYS A 257 4.23 9.07 -27.77
N GLU A 258 4.81 9.80 -28.71
CA GLU A 258 4.14 10.22 -29.94
C GLU A 258 4.07 9.10 -30.99
N GLU A 259 4.93 8.08 -30.87
CA GLU A 259 5.09 6.99 -31.85
C GLU A 259 4.52 5.65 -31.34
N SER A 260 4.05 5.59 -30.07
CA SER A 260 3.58 4.35 -29.44
C SER A 260 2.12 4.42 -29.01
N ASP A 261 1.35 3.39 -29.37
CA ASP A 261 -0.03 3.19 -28.92
C ASP A 261 -0.13 2.65 -27.48
N ARG A 262 1.01 2.36 -26.84
CA ARG A 262 1.07 1.73 -25.52
C ARG A 262 1.87 2.59 -24.54
N PRO A 263 1.51 2.59 -23.24
CA PRO A 263 2.29 3.28 -22.23
C PRO A 263 3.65 2.60 -22.03
N ALA A 264 4.66 3.40 -21.68
CA ALA A 264 6.01 2.96 -21.35
C ALA A 264 6.02 2.15 -20.05
N ALA A 265 5.19 2.54 -19.06
CA ALA A 265 5.02 1.82 -17.81
C ALA A 265 3.63 1.18 -17.73
N HIS A 266 3.51 0.06 -17.02
CA HIS A 266 2.19 -0.50 -16.75
C HIS A 266 1.37 0.47 -15.87
N ALA A 267 0.07 0.63 -16.12
CA ALA A 267 -0.78 1.58 -15.37
C ALA A 267 -0.86 1.28 -13.86
N ASN A 268 -0.56 0.04 -13.46
CA ASN A 268 -0.45 -0.40 -12.06
C ASN A 268 0.99 -0.81 -11.71
N SER A 269 1.99 -0.23 -12.38
CA SER A 269 3.40 -0.34 -11.99
C SER A 269 3.62 0.30 -10.62
N ARG A 270 4.63 -0.19 -9.91
CA ARG A 270 4.81 0.09 -8.49
C ARG A 270 6.25 0.44 -8.16
N PHE A 271 6.40 1.29 -7.16
CA PHE A 271 7.61 1.37 -6.35
C PHE A 271 7.35 0.70 -4.99
N CYS A 272 8.34 0.01 -4.47
CA CYS A 272 8.38 -0.63 -3.15
C CYS A 272 9.56 -0.03 -2.40
N THR A 273 9.31 0.85 -1.43
CA THR A 273 10.34 1.68 -0.78
C THR A 273 10.20 1.69 0.74
N PRO A 274 11.30 1.70 1.53
CA PRO A 274 11.23 1.75 3.00
C PRO A 274 10.60 3.05 3.48
N ALA A 275 9.72 2.96 4.49
CA ALA A 275 8.98 4.13 4.98
C ALA A 275 9.90 5.16 5.64
N GLU A 276 10.94 4.70 6.34
CA GLU A 276 11.94 5.54 7.01
C GLU A 276 12.66 6.54 6.08
N GLN A 277 12.67 6.30 4.77
CA GLN A 277 13.27 7.21 3.80
C GLN A 277 12.38 8.40 3.45
N CYS A 278 11.11 8.39 3.86
CA CYS A 278 10.20 9.49 3.58
C CYS A 278 10.58 10.71 4.43
N PRO A 279 10.89 11.87 3.82
CA PRO A 279 11.44 13.03 4.51
C PRO A 279 10.45 13.71 5.46
N ILE A 280 9.18 13.29 5.45
CA ILE A 280 8.13 13.79 6.34
C ILE A 280 7.48 12.67 7.14
N MET A 281 8.17 11.55 7.39
CA MET A 281 7.66 10.57 8.35
C MET A 281 7.37 11.23 9.68
N ASP A 282 6.22 10.87 10.25
CA ASP A 282 5.82 11.30 11.58
C ASP A 282 6.77 10.70 12.62
N PRO A 283 7.25 11.46 13.62
CA PRO A 283 8.11 10.88 14.66
C PRO A 283 7.44 9.74 15.43
N ALA A 284 6.10 9.69 15.48
CA ALA A 284 5.34 8.63 16.14
C ALA A 284 4.90 7.50 15.18
N TRP A 285 5.45 7.41 13.96
CA TRP A 285 5.00 6.42 12.97
C TRP A 285 5.23 4.97 13.40
N GLU A 286 6.23 4.71 14.26
CA GLU A 286 6.47 3.43 14.91
C GLU A 286 6.15 3.44 16.42
N ASP A 287 5.41 4.43 16.92
CA ASP A 287 5.01 4.43 18.33
C ASP A 287 4.14 3.18 18.60
N PRO A 288 4.53 2.29 19.52
CA PRO A 288 3.77 1.08 19.81
C PRO A 288 2.35 1.37 20.32
N GLN A 289 2.10 2.55 20.91
CA GLN A 289 0.77 2.94 21.37
C GLN A 289 -0.11 3.53 20.25
N GLY A 290 0.49 3.85 19.11
CA GLY A 290 -0.20 4.50 17.99
C GLY A 290 -0.62 5.94 18.26
N VAL A 291 -1.10 6.58 17.20
CA VAL A 291 -1.48 8.00 17.21
C VAL A 291 -2.99 8.17 17.43
N PRO A 292 -3.44 9.21 18.17
CA PRO A 292 -4.86 9.42 18.43
C PRO A 292 -5.56 10.03 17.21
N ILE A 293 -6.55 9.33 16.64
CA ILE A 293 -7.33 9.78 15.48
C ILE A 293 -8.43 10.73 15.91
N ASP A 294 -8.45 11.93 15.34
CA ASP A 294 -9.47 12.96 15.58
C ASP A 294 -10.50 13.07 14.44
N ALA A 295 -10.18 12.57 13.23
CA ALA A 295 -11.09 12.56 12.10
C ALA A 295 -10.87 11.36 11.17
N ILE A 296 -11.96 10.86 10.57
CA ILE A 296 -11.94 9.86 9.51
C ILE A 296 -12.54 10.47 8.24
N ILE A 297 -11.80 10.42 7.13
CA ILE A 297 -12.22 10.98 5.85
C ILE A 297 -12.60 9.85 4.87
N PHE A 298 -13.73 10.06 4.19
CA PHE A 298 -14.22 9.23 3.10
C PHE A 298 -14.27 10.01 1.79
N GLY A 299 -13.54 9.56 0.76
CA GLY A 299 -13.59 10.18 -0.59
C GLY A 299 -13.37 9.23 -1.77
N GLY A 300 -13.67 9.67 -2.99
CA GLY A 300 -13.56 8.86 -4.20
C GLY A 300 -13.70 9.73 -5.45
N ARG A 301 -13.49 9.15 -6.64
CA ARG A 301 -13.60 9.89 -7.90
C ARG A 301 -15.07 10.04 -8.28
N ARG A 302 -15.58 11.27 -8.24
CA ARG A 302 -16.97 11.64 -8.56
C ARG A 302 -16.96 12.88 -9.46
N PRO A 303 -17.22 12.74 -10.77
CA PRO A 303 -17.14 13.87 -11.70
C PRO A 303 -18.28 14.87 -11.52
N THR A 304 -19.42 14.45 -10.95
CA THR A 304 -20.62 15.27 -10.79
C THR A 304 -21.34 14.99 -9.47
N GLY A 305 -22.06 16.00 -8.97
CA GLY A 305 -23.06 15.91 -7.90
C GLY A 305 -22.53 15.87 -6.45
N VAL A 306 -21.38 15.27 -6.18
CA VAL A 306 -20.81 15.23 -4.82
C VAL A 306 -19.97 16.49 -4.57
N PRO A 307 -20.21 17.25 -3.49
CA PRO A 307 -19.43 18.45 -3.18
C PRO A 307 -17.98 18.12 -2.78
N LEU A 308 -17.13 19.15 -2.74
CA LEU A 308 -15.71 19.00 -2.39
C LEU A 308 -15.48 18.37 -1.00
N VAL A 309 -16.21 18.85 0.01
CA VAL A 309 -16.16 18.36 1.38
C VAL A 309 -17.51 18.60 2.05
N TYR A 310 -17.94 17.67 2.90
CA TYR A 310 -19.09 17.80 3.79
C TYR A 310 -18.86 16.94 5.04
N GLU A 311 -19.51 17.30 6.14
CA GLU A 311 -19.37 16.62 7.43
C GLU A 311 -20.61 15.77 7.73
N SER A 312 -20.40 14.60 8.35
CA SER A 312 -21.49 13.76 8.83
C SER A 312 -22.16 14.39 10.06
N PHE A 313 -23.49 14.44 10.07
CA PHE A 313 -24.27 14.92 11.23
C PHE A 313 -24.03 14.17 12.55
N ASN A 314 -23.65 12.89 12.49
CA ASN A 314 -23.35 12.04 13.64
C ASN A 314 -22.63 10.76 13.18
N TRP A 315 -22.27 9.90 14.14
CA TRP A 315 -21.55 8.65 13.86
C TRP A 315 -22.32 7.71 12.92
N GLN A 316 -23.61 7.48 13.16
CA GLN A 316 -24.44 6.58 12.34
C GLN A 316 -24.52 7.08 10.89
N HIS A 317 -24.67 8.40 10.70
CA HIS A 317 -24.62 9.02 9.38
C HIS A 317 -23.23 8.90 8.74
N GLY A 318 -22.15 9.04 9.51
CA GLY A 318 -20.78 8.81 9.05
C GLY A 318 -20.56 7.39 8.54
N VAL A 319 -21.05 6.38 9.28
CA VAL A 319 -21.03 4.97 8.85
C VAL A 319 -21.83 4.78 7.55
N PHE A 320 -23.01 5.40 7.44
CA PHE A 320 -23.82 5.37 6.22
C PHE A 320 -23.10 6.02 5.02
N ILE A 321 -22.41 7.15 5.21
CA ILE A 321 -21.59 7.79 4.18
C ILE A 321 -20.48 6.83 3.71
N GLY A 322 -19.77 6.21 4.65
CA GLY A 322 -18.73 5.20 4.37
C GLY A 322 -19.26 3.97 3.62
N ALA A 323 -20.47 3.53 3.95
CA ALA A 323 -21.15 2.43 3.26
C ALA A 323 -21.67 2.82 1.86
N SER A 324 -22.05 4.08 1.65
CA SER A 324 -22.62 4.60 0.40
C SER A 324 -21.58 5.03 -0.64
N MET A 325 -20.32 4.72 -0.39
CA MET A 325 -19.21 5.16 -1.20
C MET A 325 -19.19 4.55 -2.61
N ARG A 326 -18.95 5.41 -3.60
CA ARG A 326 -18.83 5.06 -5.02
C ARG A 326 -17.63 5.77 -5.62
N SER A 327 -16.99 5.14 -6.60
CA SER A 327 -15.88 5.72 -7.36
C SER A 327 -15.85 5.14 -8.77
N GLU A 328 -15.31 5.92 -9.71
CA GLU A 328 -14.87 5.37 -10.99
C GLU A 328 -13.81 4.29 -10.77
N SER A 329 -13.90 3.19 -11.53
CA SER A 329 -12.94 2.09 -11.54
C SER A 329 -11.54 2.56 -11.91
N THR A 330 -10.51 1.94 -11.33
CA THR A 330 -9.09 2.24 -11.59
C THR A 330 -8.36 0.99 -12.06
N ALA A 331 -7.19 1.15 -12.69
CA ALA A 331 -6.36 0.04 -13.18
C ALA A 331 -5.74 -0.85 -12.07
N ALA A 332 -6.12 -0.65 -10.81
CA ALA A 332 -5.57 -1.41 -9.67
C ALA A 332 -6.09 -2.85 -9.60
N ALA A 333 -7.15 -3.18 -10.34
CA ALA A 333 -7.76 -4.51 -10.46
C ALA A 333 -8.26 -4.73 -11.91
N GLU A 334 -8.91 -5.86 -12.18
CA GLU A 334 -9.32 -6.28 -13.55
C GLU A 334 -10.40 -5.41 -14.22
N HIS A 335 -10.96 -4.41 -13.53
CA HIS A 335 -12.08 -3.62 -14.04
C HIS A 335 -11.62 -2.20 -14.44
N VAL A 336 -11.79 -1.86 -15.72
CA VAL A 336 -11.54 -0.52 -16.28
C VAL A 336 -12.84 0.01 -16.90
N GLY A 337 -13.21 1.26 -16.59
CA GLY A 337 -14.31 2.01 -17.22
C GLY A 337 -15.72 1.83 -16.64
N ARG A 338 -15.92 1.36 -15.39
CA ARG A 338 -17.26 1.21 -14.76
C ARG A 338 -17.40 1.99 -13.45
N PHE A 339 -18.59 2.53 -13.17
CA PHE A 339 -18.95 3.09 -11.86
C PHE A 339 -19.28 1.96 -10.90
N GLU A 340 -18.52 1.84 -9.80
CA GLU A 340 -18.68 0.72 -8.87
C GLU A 340 -18.99 1.20 -7.44
N HIS A 341 -19.76 0.37 -6.71
CA HIS A 341 -19.98 0.53 -5.28
C HIS A 341 -18.77 -0.01 -4.50
N PHE A 342 -18.27 0.78 -3.56
CA PHE A 342 -17.14 0.45 -2.70
C PHE A 342 -17.54 0.64 -1.24
N ILE A 343 -18.13 -0.37 -0.61
CA ILE A 343 -18.46 -0.34 0.83
C ILE A 343 -17.14 -0.40 1.60
N PHE A 344 -16.74 0.69 2.27
CA PHE A 344 -15.45 0.80 2.96
C PHE A 344 -14.21 0.37 2.12
N LYS A 345 -14.29 0.53 0.79
CA LYS A 345 -13.14 0.63 -0.17
C LYS A 345 -12.31 -0.61 -0.42
N LYS A 346 -12.87 -1.78 -0.16
CA LYS A 346 -12.44 -3.00 -0.83
C LYS A 346 -13.67 -3.74 -1.32
N LYS A 347 -13.62 -4.20 -2.57
CA LYS A 347 -14.63 -5.08 -3.13
C LYS A 347 -14.65 -6.36 -2.27
N ILE A 348 -15.81 -6.74 -1.76
CA ILE A 348 -16.05 -8.07 -1.17
C ILE A 348 -15.90 -9.11 -2.28
#